data_AF-A0A2I1G1K5-F1
#
_entry.id   AF-A0A2I1G1K5-F1
#
_cell.length_a   1.000
_cell.length_b   1.000
_cell.length_c   1.000
_cell.angle_alpha   90.00
_cell.angle_beta   90.00
_cell.angle_gamma   90.00
#
_symmetry.space_group_name_H-M   'P 1'
#
loop_
_entity.id
_entity.type
_entity.pdbx_description
1 polymer ?
#
loop_
_entity_poly.entity_id
_entity_poly.type
_entity_poly.pdbx_seq_one_letter_code
_entity_poly.pdbx_strand_id
1 'polypeptide(L)'
;MLPNNTLLVARMEYNNTWGFNVIDLPKLTIDNGYYNANIESTFPGINSSISSDITNISIDFYVRVTLSDGKLSIFQIIDQRKILRQTTSGRGCMLDNDDKRVIVNILDSTFSKSGGNYSIKIDNNFIKSRTYGEPLL
;
A
#
# COMPACT_ATOMS: atom_id res chain seq x y z
N MET A 1 -25.15 -6.76 1.59
CA MET A 1 -24.59 -5.94 0.51
C MET A 1 -25.61 -5.91 -0.61
N LEU A 2 -26.13 -4.73 -0.95
CA LEU A 2 -27.07 -4.58 -2.06
C LEU A 2 -26.30 -4.56 -3.40
N PRO A 3 -26.93 -4.93 -4.53
CA PRO A 3 -26.26 -5.09 -5.83
C PRO A 3 -25.55 -3.83 -6.36
N ASN A 4 -25.88 -2.64 -5.85
CA ASN A 4 -25.29 -1.36 -6.27
C ASN A 4 -24.19 -0.84 -5.34
N ASN A 5 -23.54 -1.70 -4.55
CA ASN A 5 -22.52 -1.30 -3.59
C ASN A 5 -23.04 -0.22 -2.62
N THR A 6 -24.28 -0.39 -2.16
CA THR A 6 -24.91 0.52 -1.21
C THR A 6 -25.12 -0.16 0.14
N LEU A 7 -25.03 0.64 1.21
CA LEU A 7 -25.37 0.25 2.56
C LEU A 7 -26.78 0.78 2.89
N LEU A 8 -27.64 -0.11 3.37
CA LEU A 8 -28.96 0.24 3.86
C LEU A 8 -28.93 0.29 5.39
N VAL A 9 -29.21 1.44 5.98
CA VAL A 9 -29.18 1.63 7.44
C VAL A 9 -30.57 2.00 7.92
N ALA A 10 -31.09 1.24 8.88
CA ALA A 10 -32.38 1.54 9.51
C ALA A 10 -32.27 2.81 10.38
N ARG A 11 -33.29 3.67 10.33
CA ARG A 11 -33.40 4.85 11.18
C ARG A 11 -34.80 4.93 11.79
N MET A 12 -34.87 5.32 13.06
CA MET A 12 -36.14 5.70 13.70
C MET A 12 -36.59 7.06 13.17
N GLU A 13 -37.88 7.20 12.93
CA GLU A 13 -38.51 8.48 12.61
C GLU A 13 -39.44 8.88 13.77
N TYR A 14 -40.65 9.40 13.50
CA TYR A 14 -41.60 9.84 14.53
C TYR A 14 -42.85 8.95 14.56
N ASN A 15 -43.58 8.93 15.67
CA ASN A 15 -44.87 8.23 15.79
C ASN A 15 -44.80 6.72 15.43
N ASN A 16 -43.83 5.98 15.98
CA ASN A 16 -43.65 4.55 15.72
C ASN A 16 -43.40 4.19 14.24
N THR A 17 -42.84 5.12 13.46
CA THR A 17 -42.38 4.86 12.10
C THR A 17 -40.87 4.70 12.07
N TRP A 18 -40.38 3.86 11.14
CA TRP A 18 -38.97 3.72 10.84
C TRP A 18 -38.77 3.71 9.33
N GLY A 19 -37.60 4.18 8.90
CA GLY A 19 -37.21 4.26 7.50
C GLY A 19 -35.83 3.66 7.27
N PHE A 20 -35.37 3.76 6.03
CA PHE A 20 -34.03 3.34 5.64
C PHE A 20 -33.30 4.48 4.97
N ASN A 21 -32.05 4.69 5.35
CA ASN A 21 -31.10 5.50 4.59
C ASN A 21 -30.35 4.57 3.63
N VAL A 22 -30.24 4.99 2.38
CA VAL A 22 -29.32 4.40 1.41
C VAL A 22 -28.07 5.25 1.42
N ILE A 23 -26.93 4.62 1.68
CA ILE A 23 -25.61 5.25 1.59
C ILE A 23 -24.86 4.56 0.46
N ASP A 24 -24.40 5.32 -0.52
CA ASP A 24 -23.52 4.80 -1.56
C ASP A 24 -22.14 4.51 -0.96
N LEU A 25 -21.65 3.29 -1.12
CA LEU A 25 -20.29 2.95 -0.73
C LEU A 25 -19.34 3.26 -1.91
N PRO A 26 -18.08 3.62 -1.64
CA PRO A 26 -17.06 3.76 -2.68
C PRO A 26 -17.02 2.52 -3.56
N LYS A 27 -16.90 2.70 -4.88
CA LYS A 27 -16.78 1.57 -5.81
C LYS A 27 -15.56 0.74 -5.43
N LEU A 28 -15.72 -0.59 -5.41
CA LEU A 28 -14.61 -1.51 -5.26
C LEU A 28 -13.67 -1.33 -6.45
N THR A 29 -12.52 -0.73 -6.21
CA THR A 29 -11.41 -0.65 -7.15
C THR A 29 -10.72 -2.00 -7.23
N ILE A 30 -10.30 -2.40 -8.44
CA ILE A 30 -9.53 -3.62 -8.63
C ILE A 30 -8.19 -3.45 -7.90
N ASP A 31 -7.90 -4.36 -6.96
CA ASP A 31 -6.61 -4.44 -6.28
C ASP A 31 -5.71 -5.44 -7.02
N ASN A 32 -4.46 -5.06 -7.29
CA ASN A 32 -3.47 -5.91 -7.96
C ASN A 32 -2.78 -6.89 -7.00
N GLY A 33 -3.43 -7.23 -5.87
CA GLY A 33 -2.94 -8.16 -4.86
C GLY A 33 -2.09 -7.53 -3.76
N TYR A 34 -2.06 -6.19 -3.68
CA TYR A 34 -1.28 -5.47 -2.67
C TYR A 34 -2.07 -5.14 -1.41
N TYR A 35 -3.35 -5.54 -1.35
CA TYR A 35 -4.30 -5.14 -0.31
C TYR A 35 -4.40 -3.61 -0.19
N ASN A 36 -4.12 -2.91 -1.29
CA ASN A 36 -4.22 -1.47 -1.41
C ASN A 36 -4.48 -1.10 -2.87
N ALA A 37 -5.69 -0.63 -3.16
CA ALA A 37 -6.10 -0.36 -4.53
C ALA A 37 -5.48 0.91 -5.15
N ASN A 38 -4.69 1.67 -4.40
CA ASN A 38 -3.91 2.79 -4.95
C ASN A 38 -2.61 2.31 -5.60
N ILE A 39 -2.12 1.10 -5.25
CA ILE A 39 -0.91 0.53 -5.80
C ILE A 39 -1.22 -0.11 -7.15
N GLU A 40 -0.57 0.39 -8.18
CA GLU A 40 -0.63 -0.17 -9.53
C GLU A 40 0.30 -1.37 -9.65
N SER A 41 1.57 -1.23 -9.28
CA SER A 41 2.55 -2.32 -9.37
C SER A 41 3.77 -2.05 -8.49
N THR A 42 4.64 -3.05 -8.35
CA THR A 42 5.95 -2.91 -7.71
C THR A 42 7.05 -3.52 -8.56
N PHE A 43 8.28 -3.03 -8.35
CA PHE A 43 9.48 -3.69 -8.81
C PHE A 43 10.41 -3.95 -7.61
N PRO A 44 10.83 -5.19 -7.36
CA PRO A 44 10.33 -6.43 -7.95
C PRO A 44 8.83 -6.64 -7.67
N GLY A 45 8.15 -7.38 -8.54
CA GLY A 45 6.73 -7.72 -8.37
C GLY A 45 6.51 -8.84 -7.34
N ILE A 46 5.27 -8.99 -6.87
CA ILE A 46 4.88 -10.13 -6.03
C ILE A 46 5.24 -11.45 -6.74
N ASN A 47 5.85 -12.39 -6.00
CA ASN A 47 6.31 -13.70 -6.49
C ASN A 47 7.40 -13.66 -7.59
N SER A 48 8.02 -12.51 -7.83
CA SER A 48 9.15 -12.41 -8.76
C SER A 48 10.48 -12.78 -8.10
N SER A 49 11.46 -13.17 -8.92
CA SER A 49 12.85 -13.34 -8.46
C SER A 49 13.53 -11.99 -8.32
N ILE A 50 14.29 -11.84 -7.24
CA ILE A 50 15.04 -10.62 -6.94
C ILE A 50 16.50 -10.87 -7.27
N SER A 51 17.10 -9.99 -8.07
CA SER A 51 18.53 -10.07 -8.35
C SER A 51 19.35 -9.61 -7.14
N SER A 52 20.50 -10.25 -6.90
CA SER A 52 21.36 -9.92 -5.76
C SER A 52 22.05 -8.56 -5.86
N ASP A 53 22.08 -7.96 -7.06
CA ASP A 53 22.66 -6.64 -7.35
C ASP A 53 21.61 -5.51 -7.36
N ILE A 54 20.38 -5.79 -6.94
CA ILE A 54 19.33 -4.78 -6.89
C ILE A 54 19.70 -3.66 -5.91
N THR A 55 19.66 -2.42 -6.39
CA THR A 55 20.00 -1.23 -5.60
C THR A 55 18.77 -0.48 -5.09
N ASN A 56 17.61 -0.71 -5.71
CA ASN A 56 16.37 -0.05 -5.38
C ASN A 56 15.16 -0.95 -5.64
N ILE A 57 14.09 -0.71 -4.91
CA ILE A 57 12.74 -1.19 -5.24
C ILE A 57 11.87 0.01 -5.60
N SER A 58 10.79 -0.23 -6.34
CA SER A 58 9.80 0.80 -6.66
C SER A 58 8.37 0.35 -6.37
N ILE A 59 7.53 1.34 -6.11
CA ILE A 59 6.09 1.19 -5.95
C ILE A 59 5.43 2.24 -6.85
N ASP A 60 4.68 1.78 -7.83
CA ASP A 60 3.91 2.61 -8.75
C ASP A 60 2.47 2.75 -8.26
N PHE A 61 1.94 3.97 -8.31
CA PHE A 61 0.60 4.34 -7.87
C PHE A 61 -0.20 4.89 -9.04
N TYR A 62 -1.52 4.65 -9.05
CA TYR A 62 -2.41 5.21 -10.08
C TYR A 62 -2.49 6.75 -10.04
N VAL A 63 -2.33 7.32 -8.84
CA VAL A 63 -2.43 8.76 -8.56
C VAL A 63 -1.09 9.34 -8.15
N ARG A 64 -0.93 10.66 -8.30
CA ARG A 64 0.27 11.36 -7.81
C ARG A 64 0.30 11.38 -6.30
N VAL A 65 1.48 11.18 -5.73
CA VAL A 65 1.69 11.06 -4.29
C VAL A 65 2.72 12.08 -3.78
N THR A 66 2.74 12.26 -2.47
CA THR A 66 3.79 12.98 -1.75
C THR A 66 4.36 12.09 -0.66
N LEU A 67 5.67 12.15 -0.47
CA LEU A 67 6.37 11.42 0.60
C LEU A 67 5.93 11.92 1.98
N SER A 68 5.90 11.02 2.97
CA SER A 68 5.45 11.32 4.32
C SER A 68 6.22 10.49 5.38
N ASP A 69 5.77 10.53 6.63
CA ASP A 69 6.50 10.07 7.81
C ASP A 69 6.42 8.56 8.09
N GLY A 70 5.49 7.86 7.45
CA GLY A 70 5.37 6.41 7.57
C GLY A 70 6.62 5.69 7.08
N LYS A 71 6.68 4.40 7.38
CA LYS A 71 7.88 3.58 7.17
C LYS A 71 7.58 2.40 6.25
N LEU A 72 8.55 2.07 5.41
CA LEU A 72 8.61 0.80 4.70
C LEU A 72 9.64 -0.08 5.41
N SER A 73 9.25 -1.32 5.75
CA SER A 73 10.11 -2.30 6.40
C SER A 73 10.20 -3.57 5.56
N ILE A 74 11.42 -4.05 5.37
CA ILE A 74 11.73 -5.26 4.60
C ILE A 74 12.13 -6.36 5.59
N PHE A 75 11.49 -7.50 5.48
CA PHE A 75 11.73 -8.66 6.32
C PHE A 75 12.18 -9.84 5.49
N GLN A 76 13.15 -10.59 6.00
CA GLN A 76 13.44 -11.94 5.52
C GLN A 76 12.58 -12.93 6.30
N ILE A 77 12.05 -13.95 5.61
CA ILE A 77 11.26 -15.02 6.20
C ILE A 77 12.13 -16.28 6.30
N ILE A 78 12.37 -16.76 7.51
CA ILE A 78 13.11 -17.99 7.80
C ILE A 78 12.29 -18.80 8.80
N ASP A 79 11.91 -20.04 8.46
CA ASP A 79 11.12 -20.93 9.32
C ASP A 79 9.90 -20.23 9.96
N GLN A 80 9.14 -19.50 9.13
CA GLN A 80 7.97 -18.69 9.52
C GLN A 80 8.25 -17.48 10.42
N ARG A 81 9.51 -17.22 10.78
CA ARG A 81 9.92 -16.02 11.53
C ARG A 81 10.26 -14.89 10.57
N LYS A 82 9.85 -13.67 10.93
CA LYS A 82 10.20 -12.44 10.21
C LYS A 82 11.41 -11.78 10.86
N ILE A 83 12.49 -11.64 10.11
CA ILE A 83 13.71 -10.95 10.54
C ILE A 83 13.78 -9.63 9.80
N LEU A 84 13.79 -8.51 10.54
CA LEU A 84 13.92 -7.19 9.95
C LEU A 84 15.29 -7.04 9.29
N ARG A 85 15.31 -6.60 8.02
CA ARG A 85 16.53 -6.36 7.25
C ARG A 85 16.80 -4.88 7.03
N GLN A 86 15.75 -4.11 6.77
CA GLN A 86 15.84 -2.68 6.52
C GLN A 86 14.53 -1.99 6.88
N THR A 87 14.63 -0.75 7.36
CA THR A 87 13.50 0.17 7.49
C THR A 87 13.88 1.51 6.87
N THR A 88 13.00 2.05 6.03
CA THR A 88 13.18 3.34 5.37
C THR A 88 11.95 4.22 5.64
N SER A 89 12.17 5.47 6.03
CA SER A 89 11.08 6.46 6.12
C SER A 89 10.67 6.91 4.72
N GLY A 90 9.39 7.18 4.50
CA GLY A 90 8.90 7.75 3.23
C GLY A 90 9.65 9.03 2.84
N ARG A 91 10.02 9.89 3.80
CA ARG A 91 10.85 11.09 3.54
C ARG A 91 12.25 10.78 3.00
N GLY A 92 12.76 9.57 3.22
CA GLY A 92 14.05 9.11 2.71
C GLY A 92 13.98 8.47 1.32
N CYS A 93 12.79 8.43 0.72
CA CYS A 93 12.56 7.89 -0.62
C CYS A 93 12.67 9.00 -1.69
N MET A 94 12.60 8.60 -2.96
CA MET A 94 12.56 9.51 -4.09
C MET A 94 11.26 9.33 -4.87
N LEU A 95 10.81 10.40 -5.52
CA LEU A 95 9.69 10.35 -6.45
C LEU A 95 10.19 10.35 -7.90
N ASP A 96 9.51 9.59 -8.74
CA ASP A 96 9.74 9.48 -10.18
C ASP A 96 8.39 9.32 -10.90
N ASN A 97 8.40 9.29 -12.23
CA ASN A 97 7.22 9.05 -13.07
C ASN A 97 6.09 10.03 -12.75
N ASP A 98 6.38 11.34 -12.80
CA ASP A 98 5.41 12.40 -12.50
C ASP A 98 4.77 12.26 -11.10
N ASP A 99 5.62 11.94 -10.11
CA ASP A 99 5.27 11.69 -8.71
C ASP A 99 4.28 10.53 -8.51
N LYS A 100 4.23 9.58 -9.44
CA LYS A 100 3.44 8.35 -9.33
C LYS A 100 4.28 7.14 -8.91
N ARG A 101 5.60 7.23 -8.97
CA ARG A 101 6.51 6.16 -8.54
C ARG A 101 7.28 6.59 -7.31
N VAL A 102 7.29 5.75 -6.29
CA VAL A 102 8.18 5.89 -5.13
C VAL A 102 9.35 4.93 -5.31
N ILE A 103 10.57 5.45 -5.28
CA ILE A 103 11.81 4.69 -5.33
C ILE A 103 12.39 4.60 -3.91
N VAL A 104 12.70 3.38 -3.48
CA VAL A 104 13.29 3.09 -2.18
C VAL A 104 14.65 2.47 -2.38
N ASN A 105 15.70 3.17 -1.94
CA ASN A 105 17.06 2.66 -1.99
C ASN A 105 17.24 1.51 -0.99
N ILE A 106 17.98 0.51 -1.41
CA ILE A 106 18.21 -0.73 -0.67
C ILE A 106 19.68 -0.81 -0.26
N LEU A 107 19.93 -1.28 0.95
CA LEU A 107 21.29 -1.60 1.40
C LEU A 107 21.74 -2.91 0.75
N ASP A 108 23.02 -3.03 0.40
CA ASP A 108 23.61 -4.26 -0.16
C ASP A 108 23.33 -5.50 0.71
N SER A 109 23.17 -5.29 2.02
CA SER A 109 22.89 -6.36 2.98
C SER A 109 21.41 -6.78 3.03
N THR A 110 20.48 -6.03 2.46
CA THR A 110 19.03 -6.27 2.63
C THR A 110 18.60 -7.58 2.01
N PHE A 111 18.94 -7.80 0.73
CA PHE A 111 18.65 -9.02 -0.03
C PHE A 111 19.87 -9.95 -0.12
N SER A 112 20.72 -9.96 0.92
CA SER A 112 22.02 -10.65 0.88
C SER A 112 21.95 -12.19 0.88
N LYS A 113 20.76 -12.80 1.02
CA LYS A 113 20.60 -14.25 1.02
C LYS A 113 20.01 -14.70 -0.31
N SER A 114 20.86 -15.30 -1.15
CA SER A 114 20.41 -15.96 -2.38
C SER A 114 19.35 -17.03 -2.07
N GLY A 115 18.27 -17.04 -2.85
CA GLY A 115 17.10 -17.89 -2.62
C GLY A 115 16.29 -17.56 -1.36
N GLY A 116 16.58 -16.44 -0.68
CA GLY A 116 15.83 -16.00 0.49
C GLY A 116 14.41 -15.56 0.13
N ASN A 117 13.47 -15.81 1.05
CA ASN A 117 12.11 -15.29 0.95
C ASN A 117 12.02 -13.96 1.71
N TYR A 118 11.42 -12.94 1.09
CA TYR A 118 11.31 -11.60 1.63
C TYR A 118 9.87 -11.10 1.58
N SER A 119 9.52 -10.25 2.54
CA SER A 119 8.23 -9.55 2.57
C SER A 119 8.43 -8.08 2.89
N ILE A 120 7.54 -7.24 2.38
CA ILE A 120 7.54 -5.80 2.60
C ILE A 120 6.29 -5.45 3.39
N LYS A 121 6.46 -4.61 4.41
CA LYS A 121 5.36 -3.98 5.14
C LYS A 121 5.49 -2.48 4.96
N ILE A 122 4.40 -1.83 4.57
CA ILE A 122 4.34 -0.38 4.46
C ILE A 122 3.35 0.10 5.52
N ASP A 123 3.81 0.99 6.39
CA ASP A 123 2.98 1.57 7.43
C ASP A 123 2.08 2.67 6.83
N ASN A 124 0.97 2.93 7.51
CA ASN A 124 0.11 4.05 7.18
C ASN A 124 0.91 5.36 7.14
N ASN A 125 0.50 6.27 6.27
CA ASN A 125 1.10 7.59 6.13
C ASN A 125 2.56 7.55 5.62
N PHE A 126 2.98 6.45 4.99
CA PHE A 126 4.24 6.39 4.22
C PHE A 126 4.23 7.38 3.05
N ILE A 127 3.07 7.51 2.41
CA ILE A 127 2.76 8.48 1.37
C ILE A 127 1.37 9.06 1.57
N LYS A 128 1.12 10.19 0.92
CA LYS A 128 -0.19 10.85 0.87
C LYS A 128 -0.59 11.14 -0.57
N SER A 129 -1.88 11.26 -0.82
CA SER A 129 -2.40 11.78 -2.09
C SER A 129 -1.93 13.22 -2.26
N ARG A 130 -1.34 13.54 -3.42
CA ARG A 130 -0.94 14.91 -3.72
C ARG A 130 -2.14 15.85 -3.82
N THR A 131 -3.29 15.35 -4.26
CA THR A 131 -4.51 16.13 -4.45
C THR A 131 -5.21 16.44 -3.13
N TYR A 132 -5.30 15.44 -2.24
CA TYR A 132 -6.12 15.55 -1.02
C TYR A 132 -5.31 15.71 0.27
N GLY A 133 -4.00 15.44 0.24
CA GLY A 133 -3.15 15.48 1.44
C GLY A 133 -3.41 14.35 2.45
N GLU A 134 -4.22 13.36 2.06
CA GLU A 134 -4.63 12.23 2.90
C GLU A 134 -3.68 11.03 2.74
N PRO A 135 -3.40 10.27 3.81
CA PRO A 135 -2.66 9.01 3.72
C PRO A 135 -3.32 8.01 2.75
N LEU A 136 -2.51 7.33 1.94
CA LEU A 136 -2.97 6.35 0.95
C LEU A 136 -2.78 4.89 1.35
N LEU A 137 -2.18 4.65 2.52
CA LEU A 137 -1.89 3.36 3.14
C LEU A 137 -2.27 3.43 4.61
#